data_AF-A0A957IL37-F1
#
_entry.id   AF-A0A957IL37-F1
#
_cell.length_a   1.000
_cell.length_b   1.000
_cell.length_c   1.000
_cell.angle_alpha   90.00
_cell.angle_beta   90.00
_cell.angle_gamma   90.00
#
_symmetry.space_group_name_H-M   'P 1'
#
loop_
_entity.id
_entity.type
_entity.pdbx_description
1 polymer ?
#
loop_
_entity_poly.entity_id
_entity_poly.type
_entity_poly.pdbx_seq_one_letter_code
_entity_poly.pdbx_strand_id
1 'polypeptide(L)' 'PNIPTELGQGQFGTLHAWLQENIYQHGSKFTANELIERVTGAPLTIQPYINYLHTKYGELYKL' A
#
# COMPACT_ATOMS: atom_id res chain seq x y z
N PRO A 1 5.00 -8.48 6.46
CA PRO A 1 5.85 -9.50 5.79
C PRO A 1 4.99 -10.72 5.41
N ASN A 2 5.18 -11.29 4.22
CA ASN A 2 4.38 -12.37 3.57
C ASN A 2 3.29 -11.92 2.57
N ILE A 3 2.78 -10.68 2.66
CA ILE A 3 1.74 -10.19 1.73
C ILE A 3 2.11 -10.41 0.25
N PRO A 4 3.31 -10.07 -0.25
CA PRO A 4 3.64 -10.32 -1.66
C PRO A 4 3.60 -11.81 -2.06
N THR A 5 4.07 -12.69 -1.17
CA THR A 5 4.08 -14.15 -1.41
C THR A 5 2.65 -14.72 -1.40
N GLU A 6 1.83 -14.32 -0.43
CA GLU A 6 0.44 -14.74 -0.29
C GLU A 6 -0.42 -14.26 -1.47
N LEU A 7 -0.21 -13.03 -1.94
CA LEU A 7 -0.84 -12.52 -3.16
C LEU A 7 -0.53 -13.40 -4.37
N GLY A 8 0.72 -13.86 -4.52
CA GLY A 8 1.11 -14.79 -5.58
C GLY A 8 0.39 -16.15 -5.50
N GLN A 9 -0.15 -16.51 -4.35
CA GLN A 9 -0.91 -17.74 -4.10
C GLN A 9 -2.43 -17.52 -4.12
N GLY A 10 -2.89 -16.30 -4.42
CA GLY A 10 -4.32 -15.95 -4.36
C GLY A 10 -4.87 -15.83 -2.92
N GLN A 11 -3.99 -15.69 -1.93
CA GLN A 11 -4.36 -15.50 -0.53
C GLN A 11 -4.32 -14.01 -0.19
N PHE A 12 -5.48 -13.45 0.17
CA PHE A 12 -5.64 -12.00 0.41
C PHE A 12 -5.91 -11.65 1.88
N GLY A 13 -6.00 -12.65 2.76
CA GLY A 13 -6.43 -12.48 4.16
C GLY A 13 -5.57 -11.50 4.95
N THR A 14 -4.24 -11.64 4.87
CA THR A 14 -3.30 -10.76 5.58
C THR A 14 -3.35 -9.33 5.09
N LEU A 15 -3.42 -9.12 3.76
CA LEU A 15 -3.57 -7.78 3.18
C LEU A 15 -4.90 -7.15 3.62
N HIS A 16 -6.00 -7.89 3.53
CA HIS A 16 -7.31 -7.41 3.94
C HIS A 16 -7.35 -7.05 5.42
N ALA A 17 -6.82 -7.89 6.30
CA ALA A 17 -6.74 -7.63 7.73
C ALA A 17 -5.95 -6.36 8.02
N TRP A 18 -4.79 -6.18 7.36
CA TRP A 18 -3.98 -4.98 7.51
C TRP A 18 -4.73 -3.73 7.04
N LEU A 19 -5.43 -3.77 5.89
CA LEU A 19 -6.23 -2.65 5.41
C LEU A 19 -7.40 -2.34 6.34
N GLN A 20 -8.05 -3.36 6.91
CA GLN A 20 -9.15 -3.19 7.84
C GLN A 20 -8.68 -2.50 9.13
N GLU A 21 -7.57 -2.95 9.69
CA GLU A 21 -6.99 -2.40 10.92
C GLU A 21 -6.39 -1.01 10.70
N ASN A 22 -5.70 -0.76 9.59
CA ASN A 22 -4.97 0.51 9.44
C ASN A 22 -5.79 1.60 8.73
N ILE A 23 -6.78 1.22 7.92
CA ILE A 23 -7.50 2.16 7.05
C ILE A 23 -9.00 2.09 7.27
N TYR A 24 -9.63 0.94 7.00
CA TYR A 24 -11.10 0.88 6.88
C TYR A 24 -11.83 1.13 8.21
N GLN A 25 -11.30 0.66 9.33
CA GLN A 25 -11.94 0.85 10.64
C GLN A 25 -12.10 2.32 11.04
N HIS A 26 -11.32 3.23 10.44
CA HIS A 26 -11.35 4.64 10.78
C HIS A 26 -12.48 5.41 10.09
N GLY A 27 -13.06 4.89 9.00
CA GLY A 27 -14.11 5.58 8.25
C GLY A 27 -13.73 7.03 7.94
N SER A 28 -14.62 7.97 8.26
CA SER A 28 -14.37 9.42 8.11
C SER A 28 -13.82 10.11 9.37
N LYS A 29 -13.22 9.36 10.30
CA LYS A 29 -12.68 9.91 11.56
C LYS A 29 -11.49 10.85 11.36
N PHE A 30 -10.71 10.63 10.29
CA PHE A 30 -9.53 11.42 9.95
C PHE A 30 -9.67 11.97 8.53
N THR A 31 -9.07 13.13 8.29
CA THR A 31 -8.86 13.60 6.93
C THR A 31 -7.89 12.67 6.18
N ALA A 32 -7.90 12.72 4.85
CA ALA A 32 -7.02 11.88 4.04
C ALA A 32 -5.54 12.07 4.42
N ASN A 33 -5.09 13.31 4.62
CA ASN A 33 -3.70 13.61 4.97
C ASN A 33 -3.32 13.02 6.34
N GLU A 34 -4.18 13.19 7.35
CA GLU A 34 -3.95 12.63 8.69
C GLU A 34 -3.91 11.10 8.68
N LEU A 35 -4.80 10.46 7.92
CA LEU A 35 -4.82 9.00 7.82
C LEU A 35 -3.56 8.47 7.12
N ILE A 36 -3.14 9.11 6.03
CA ILE A 36 -1.92 8.75 5.30
C ILE A 36 -0.70 8.86 6.22
N GLU A 37 -0.54 9.97 6.92
CA GLU A 37 0.60 10.18 7.82
C GLU A 37 0.63 9.18 8.97
N ARG A 38 -0.53 8.84 9.55
CA ARG A 38 -0.63 7.82 10.62
C ARG A 38 -0.27 6.41 10.14
N VAL A 39 -0.72 6.03 8.94
CA VAL A 39 -0.56 4.66 8.42
C VAL A 39 0.81 4.44 7.79
N THR A 40 1.32 5.47 7.09
CA THR A 40 2.57 5.37 6.32
C THR A 40 3.77 5.99 7.03
N GLY A 41 3.55 6.78 8.09
CA GLY A 41 4.60 7.51 8.80
C GLY A 41 5.11 8.75 8.08
N ALA A 42 4.52 9.11 6.94
CA ALA A 42 4.93 10.24 6.11
C ALA A 42 3.72 10.93 5.45
N PRO A 43 3.80 12.22 5.11
CA PRO A 43 2.75 12.87 4.35
C PRO A 43 2.58 12.24 2.95
N LEU A 44 1.46 12.53 2.29
CA LEU A 44 1.22 12.08 0.92
C LEU A 44 2.33 12.60 -0.01
N THR A 45 3.02 11.67 -0.67
CA THR A 45 4.03 11.96 -1.67
C THR A 45 3.84 11.09 -2.91
N ILE A 46 4.31 11.60 -4.05
CA ILE A 46 4.24 10.87 -5.33
C ILE A 46 5.34 9.81 -5.47
N GLN A 47 6.40 9.89 -4.65
CA GLN A 47 7.62 9.09 -4.79
C GLN A 47 7.38 7.56 -4.71
N PRO A 48 6.58 7.02 -3.76
CA PRO A 48 6.33 5.57 -3.70
C PRO A 48 5.67 5.04 -4.97
N TYR A 49 4.78 5.84 -5.57
CA TYR A 49 4.09 5.48 -6.81
C TYR A 49 5.04 5.49 -8.01
N ILE A 50 5.87 6.53 -8.15
CA ILE A 50 6.88 6.60 -9.22
C ILE A 50 7.88 5.46 -9.11
N ASN A 51 8.33 5.13 -7.89
CA ASN A 51 9.22 3.99 -7.65
C ASN A 51 8.56 2.67 -8.11
N TYR A 52 7.29 2.45 -7.74
CA TYR A 52 6.54 1.27 -8.18
C TYR A 52 6.47 1.18 -9.72
N LEU A 53 6.18 2.29 -10.41
CA LEU A 53 6.12 2.32 -11.87
C LEU A 53 7.48 1.99 -12.49
N HIS A 54 8.56 2.61 -12.01
CA HIS A 54 9.91 2.34 -12.52
C HIS A 54 10.31 0.88 -12.32
N THR A 55 10.09 0.31 -11.13
CA THR A 55 10.39 -1.10 -10.88
C THR A 55 9.57 -2.00 -11.80
N LYS A 56 8.24 -1.85 -11.80
CA LYS A 56 7.35 -2.73 -12.57
C LYS A 56 7.62 -2.67 -14.07
N TYR A 57 7.69 -1.46 -14.62
CA TYR A 57 7.83 -1.29 -16.06
C TYR A 57 9.28 -1.42 -16.53
N GLY A 58 10.26 -1.14 -15.68
CA GLY A 58 11.66 -1.47 -15.93
C GLY A 58 11.87 -2.97 -16.08
N GLU A 59 11.30 -3.77 -15.17
CA GLU A 59 11.38 -5.24 -15.25
C GLU A 59 10.62 -5.80 -16.47
N LEU A 60 9.42 -5.30 -16.76
CA LEU A 60 8.60 -5.79 -17.88
C LEU A 60 9.18 -5.45 -19.25
N TYR A 61 9.74 -4.25 -19.42
CA TYR A 61 10.21 -3.76 -20.70
C TYR A 61 11.74 -3.76 -20.85
N LYS A 62 12.48 -4.19 -19.82
CA LYS A 62 13.96 -4.21 -19.77
C LYS A 62 14.57 -2.85 -20.12
N LEU A 63 14.02 -1.81 -19.51
CA LEU A 63 14.52 -0.43 -19.63
C LEU A 63 15.77 -0.21 -18.79
#